data_AF-A0A7S3M5N6-F1
#
_entry.id   AF-A0A7S3M5N6-F1
#
_cell.length_a   1.000
_cell.length_b   1.000
_cell.length_c   1.000
_cell.angle_alpha   90.00
_cell.angle_beta   90.00
_cell.angle_gamma   90.00
#
_symmetry.space_group_name_H-M   'P 1'
#
loop_
_entity.id
_entity.type
_entity.pdbx_description
1 polymer ?
#
loop_
_entity_poly.entity_id
_entity_poly.type
_entity_poly.pdbx_seq_one_letter_code
_entity_poly.pdbx_strand_id
1 'polypeptide(L)'
;VQQAGHARSLLKGNPKGCIRLPVRPNGWVTADATRSGGPKYLVRASVPRWRVVYAPPEPGGKGSKYSQEGTVIVRADEELNSEQVMVLHRGDVVEQAAPSIVTPQGIVRMPVTTTVVRRTAVESGEVPDPSANGQNRATVSGKTYGWVTADASAAGGPVFFKPVAEADRDKYNQQRRRRPKA
;
A
#
# COMPACT_ATOMS: atom_id res chain seq x y z
N VAL A 1 -14.75 -1.48 14.50
CA VAL A 1 -15.70 -0.47 13.95
C VAL A 1 -15.25 -0.11 12.53
N GLN A 2 -16.07 -0.37 11.50
CA GLN A 2 -15.73 0.00 10.12
C GLN A 2 -16.48 1.28 9.73
N GLN A 3 -15.77 2.26 9.17
CA GLN A 3 -16.36 3.50 8.66
C GLN A 3 -17.27 3.17 7.47
N ALA A 4 -18.52 3.64 7.51
CA ALA A 4 -19.55 3.36 6.50
C ALA A 4 -19.69 4.47 5.44
N GLY A 5 -18.98 5.59 5.59
CA GLY A 5 -19.10 6.75 4.71
C GLY A 5 -18.28 7.95 5.20
N HIS A 6 -18.39 9.09 4.53
CA HIS A 6 -17.59 10.28 4.85
C HIS A 6 -17.91 10.89 6.22
N ALA A 7 -16.88 11.47 6.84
CA ALA A 7 -17.02 12.26 8.05
C ALA A 7 -17.95 13.47 7.81
N ARG A 8 -18.74 13.83 8.82
CA ARG A 8 -19.61 15.00 8.79
C ARG A 8 -19.38 15.88 9.99
N SER A 9 -19.38 17.19 9.78
CA SER A 9 -19.35 18.18 10.87
C SER A 9 -20.77 18.60 11.21
N LEU A 10 -21.08 18.69 12.50
CA LEU A 10 -22.36 19.25 12.96
C LEU A 10 -22.31 20.78 12.87
N LEU A 11 -23.25 21.36 12.14
CA LEU A 11 -23.22 22.80 11.81
C LEU A 11 -24.03 23.67 12.79
N LYS A 12 -24.95 23.08 13.57
CA LYS A 12 -25.90 23.80 14.43
C LYS A 12 -26.03 23.12 15.81
N GLY A 13 -26.47 23.91 16.80
CA GLY A 13 -26.76 23.45 18.16
C GLY A 13 -25.54 23.33 19.07
N ASN A 14 -25.75 22.81 20.28
CA ASN A 14 -24.73 22.60 21.31
C ASN A 14 -23.58 21.64 20.92
N PRO A 15 -23.65 20.81 19.85
CA PRO A 15 -22.49 20.09 19.35
C PRO A 15 -21.90 20.71 18.06
N LYS A 16 -22.10 22.01 17.80
CA LYS A 16 -21.57 22.68 16.61
C LYS A 16 -20.04 22.56 16.58
N GLY A 17 -19.52 22.00 15.50
CA GLY A 17 -18.10 21.75 15.29
C GLY A 17 -17.66 20.31 15.59
N CYS A 18 -18.51 19.48 16.21
CA CYS A 18 -18.23 18.05 16.37
C CYS A 18 -18.16 17.34 15.02
N ILE A 19 -17.13 16.52 14.83
CA ILE A 19 -16.96 15.63 13.69
C ILE A 19 -17.51 14.26 14.04
N ARG A 20 -18.46 13.75 13.25
CA ARG A 20 -19.03 12.41 13.38
C ARG A 20 -18.72 11.54 12.18
N LEU A 21 -18.48 10.25 12.43
CA LEU A 21 -18.24 9.23 11.41
C LEU A 21 -19.42 8.25 11.40
N PRO A 22 -20.02 7.97 10.24
CA PRO A 22 -20.97 6.88 10.12
C PRO A 22 -20.23 5.54 10.21
N VAL A 23 -20.82 4.55 10.91
CA VAL A 23 -20.18 3.26 11.19
C VAL A 23 -21.12 2.08 10.93
N ARG A 24 -20.56 0.92 10.60
CA ARG A 24 -21.31 -0.34 10.42
C ARG A 24 -21.59 -1.05 11.75
N PRO A 25 -22.68 -1.84 11.86
CA PRO A 25 -23.71 -2.07 10.83
C PRO A 25 -24.59 -0.84 10.58
N ASN A 26 -24.94 -0.09 11.62
CA ASN A 26 -25.61 1.21 11.55
C ASN A 26 -25.16 2.06 12.74
N GLY A 27 -24.99 3.38 12.58
CA GLY A 27 -24.71 4.29 13.68
C GLY A 27 -23.72 5.40 13.35
N TRP A 28 -23.41 6.20 14.37
CA TRP A 28 -22.52 7.35 14.28
C TRP A 28 -21.65 7.45 15.53
N VAL A 29 -20.34 7.58 15.34
CA VAL A 29 -19.39 7.87 16.43
C VAL A 29 -18.91 9.30 16.31
N THR A 30 -18.72 9.98 17.44
CA THR A 30 -18.03 11.27 17.46
C THR A 30 -16.53 10.99 17.37
N ALA A 31 -15.88 11.50 16.34
CA ALA A 31 -14.43 11.36 16.17
C ALA A 31 -13.68 12.48 16.88
N ASP A 32 -14.20 13.70 16.80
CA ASP A 32 -13.53 14.89 17.32
C ASP A 32 -14.57 15.90 17.83
N ALA A 33 -14.52 16.23 19.10
CA ALA A 33 -15.38 17.26 19.72
C ALA A 33 -14.59 18.49 20.18
N THR A 34 -13.32 18.63 19.78
CA THR A 34 -12.43 19.71 20.22
C THR A 34 -12.98 21.10 19.90
N ARG A 35 -13.65 21.26 18.76
CA ARG A 35 -14.29 22.53 18.36
C ARG A 35 -15.51 22.92 19.21
N SER A 36 -16.05 21.99 19.98
CA SER A 36 -17.16 22.22 20.92
C SER A 36 -16.69 22.15 22.38
N GLY A 37 -15.38 22.26 22.64
CA GLY A 37 -14.80 22.16 23.98
C GLY A 37 -14.66 20.74 24.53
N GLY A 38 -14.98 19.71 23.73
CA GLY A 38 -14.83 18.30 24.11
C GLY A 38 -13.49 17.69 23.73
N PRO A 39 -13.24 16.42 24.07
CA PRO A 39 -12.01 15.74 23.70
C PRO A 39 -12.03 15.25 22.24
N LYS A 40 -10.86 14.79 21.79
CA LYS A 40 -10.73 14.01 20.57
C LYS A 40 -10.88 12.53 20.91
N TYR A 41 -11.95 11.91 20.42
CA TYR A 41 -12.29 10.52 20.76
C TYR A 41 -11.59 9.50 19.85
N LEU A 42 -11.35 9.87 18.60
CA LEU A 42 -10.73 8.98 17.61
C LEU A 42 -9.52 9.64 16.96
N VAL A 43 -8.46 8.86 16.84
CA VAL A 43 -7.28 9.19 16.06
C VAL A 43 -7.26 8.28 14.84
N ARG A 44 -6.84 8.81 13.70
CA ARG A 44 -6.66 8.01 12.49
C ARG A 44 -5.53 7.02 12.77
N ALA A 45 -5.88 5.74 12.87
CA ALA A 45 -4.90 4.67 12.90
C ALA A 45 -4.05 4.74 11.62
N SER A 46 -2.75 4.47 11.74
CA SER A 46 -1.92 4.30 10.55
C SER A 46 -2.44 3.12 9.76
N VAL A 47 -2.52 3.30 8.44
CA VAL A 47 -2.87 2.22 7.53
C VAL A 47 -1.78 1.13 7.64
N PRO A 48 -2.14 -0.15 7.82
CA PRO A 48 -1.16 -1.23 7.87
C PRO A 48 -0.30 -1.22 6.62
N ARG A 49 1.01 -1.34 6.81
CA ARG A 49 1.99 -1.38 5.73
C ARG A 49 2.61 -2.75 5.64
N TRP A 50 2.85 -3.18 4.43
CA TRP A 50 3.34 -4.52 4.13
C TRP A 50 4.53 -4.42 3.21
N ARG A 51 5.60 -5.15 3.54
CA ARG A 51 6.81 -5.21 2.72
C ARG A 51 6.84 -6.52 1.96
N VAL A 52 7.18 -6.44 0.67
CA VAL A 52 7.46 -7.63 -0.13
C VAL A 52 8.74 -8.28 0.39
N VAL A 53 8.64 -9.53 0.84
CA VAL A 53 9.77 -10.30 1.39
C VAL A 53 10.17 -11.48 0.52
N TYR A 54 9.29 -11.92 -0.37
CA TYR A 54 9.61 -13.00 -1.29
C TYR A 54 10.78 -12.60 -2.19
N ALA A 55 11.65 -13.57 -2.46
CA ALA A 55 12.75 -13.48 -3.39
C ALA A 55 12.63 -14.73 -4.28
N PRO A 56 12.54 -14.58 -5.61
CA PRO A 56 12.54 -15.75 -6.47
C PRO A 56 13.90 -16.46 -6.32
N PRO A 57 13.95 -17.79 -6.50
CA PRO A 57 15.21 -18.52 -6.53
C PRO A 57 16.12 -17.96 -7.61
N GLU A 58 17.43 -17.92 -7.34
CA GLU A 58 18.40 -17.27 -8.23
C GLU A 58 18.34 -17.81 -9.66
N PRO A 59 18.45 -16.93 -10.66
CA PRO A 59 18.49 -17.34 -12.06
C PRO A 59 19.79 -18.10 -12.33
N GLY A 60 19.69 -19.42 -12.32
CA GLY A 60 20.84 -20.34 -12.36
C GLY A 60 20.50 -21.74 -11.87
N GLY A 61 19.43 -21.88 -11.07
CA GLY A 61 18.79 -23.18 -10.88
C GLY A 61 18.24 -23.70 -12.22
N LYS A 62 18.71 -24.88 -12.66
CA LYS A 62 18.22 -25.56 -13.87
C LYS A 62 16.68 -25.62 -13.83
N GLY A 63 16.01 -24.76 -14.61
CA GLY A 63 14.55 -24.72 -14.73
C GLY A 63 13.88 -23.35 -14.57
N SER A 64 14.57 -22.30 -14.11
CA SER A 64 13.92 -20.98 -13.93
C SER A 64 13.94 -20.14 -15.21
N LYS A 65 12.86 -20.22 -16.01
CA LYS A 65 12.62 -19.34 -17.17
C LYS A 65 12.22 -17.91 -16.75
N TYR A 66 12.05 -17.63 -15.46
CA TYR A 66 11.49 -16.38 -14.91
C TYR A 66 12.56 -15.50 -14.24
N SER A 67 13.69 -15.27 -14.91
CA SER A 67 14.87 -14.65 -14.29
C SER A 67 14.77 -13.14 -14.02
N GLN A 68 13.79 -12.42 -14.59
CA GLN A 68 13.73 -10.95 -14.46
C GLN A 68 12.33 -10.34 -14.28
N GLU A 69 11.26 -11.13 -14.42
CA GLU A 69 9.91 -10.60 -14.22
C GLU A 69 9.61 -10.59 -12.72
N GLY A 70 9.27 -9.41 -12.19
CA GLY A 70 9.32 -9.12 -10.78
C GLY A 70 8.51 -10.05 -9.85
N THR A 71 8.73 -9.85 -8.56
CA THR A 71 8.55 -10.88 -7.55
C THR A 71 7.09 -11.11 -7.16
N VAL A 72 6.25 -10.08 -7.26
CA VAL A 72 4.84 -10.13 -6.85
C VAL A 72 3.98 -9.34 -7.83
N ILE A 73 2.92 -9.96 -8.31
CA ILE A 73 1.97 -9.33 -9.22
C ILE A 73 0.83 -8.67 -8.43
N VAL A 74 0.58 -7.40 -8.73
CA VAL A 74 -0.64 -6.67 -8.33
C VAL A 74 -1.66 -6.84 -9.43
N ARG A 75 -2.84 -7.32 -9.04
CA ARG A 75 -3.96 -7.62 -9.94
C ARG A 75 -5.09 -6.62 -9.76
N ALA A 76 -5.92 -6.43 -10.79
CA ALA A 76 -7.05 -5.52 -10.75
C ALA A 76 -8.07 -5.90 -9.67
N ASP A 77 -8.35 -7.20 -9.54
CA ASP A 77 -9.43 -7.75 -8.71
C ASP A 77 -8.94 -8.85 -7.76
N GLU A 78 -9.85 -9.31 -6.91
CA GLU A 78 -9.54 -10.33 -5.89
C GLU A 78 -9.12 -11.67 -6.48
N GLU A 79 -9.56 -11.98 -7.71
CA GLU A 79 -9.26 -13.24 -8.40
C GLU A 79 -7.77 -13.38 -8.78
N LEU A 80 -7.27 -14.63 -8.81
CA LEU A 80 -5.86 -14.92 -9.12
C LEU A 80 -5.50 -14.81 -10.60
N ASN A 81 -6.49 -14.74 -11.48
CA ASN A 81 -6.36 -14.67 -12.93
C ASN A 81 -6.82 -13.31 -13.49
N SER A 82 -7.23 -12.36 -12.66
CA SER A 82 -7.60 -11.03 -13.13
C SER A 82 -6.39 -10.29 -13.72
N GLU A 83 -6.66 -9.21 -14.45
CA GLU A 83 -5.64 -8.42 -15.15
C GLU A 83 -4.49 -8.00 -14.21
N GLN A 84 -3.26 -8.12 -14.71
CA GLN A 84 -2.08 -7.58 -14.02
C GLN A 84 -2.01 -6.07 -14.22
N VAL A 85 -1.95 -5.33 -13.12
CA VAL A 85 -1.87 -3.86 -13.12
C VAL A 85 -0.43 -3.38 -12.88
N MET A 86 0.32 -4.10 -12.03
CA MET A 86 1.66 -3.71 -11.63
C MET A 86 2.46 -4.92 -11.13
N VAL A 87 3.78 -4.82 -11.15
CA VAL A 87 4.69 -5.78 -10.52
C VAL A 87 5.47 -5.09 -9.41
N LEU A 88 5.56 -5.75 -8.26
CA LEU A 88 6.33 -5.34 -7.09
C LEU A 88 7.57 -6.21 -6.94
N HIS A 89 8.61 -5.64 -6.37
CA HIS A 89 9.90 -6.27 -6.13
C HIS A 89 10.15 -6.42 -4.64
N ARG A 90 11.07 -7.33 -4.29
CA ARG A 90 11.54 -7.49 -2.91
C ARG A 90 11.93 -6.14 -2.31
N GLY A 91 11.39 -5.85 -1.13
CA GLY A 91 11.64 -4.62 -0.40
C GLY A 91 10.60 -3.52 -0.65
N ASP A 92 9.80 -3.59 -1.72
CA ASP A 92 8.71 -2.65 -1.97
C ASP A 92 7.70 -2.68 -0.81
N VAL A 93 7.10 -1.53 -0.51
CA VAL A 93 6.15 -1.36 0.58
C VAL A 93 4.81 -0.88 0.03
N VAL A 94 3.74 -1.55 0.46
CA VAL A 94 2.36 -1.25 0.09
C VAL A 94 1.51 -0.92 1.30
N GLU A 95 0.44 -0.16 1.11
CA GLU A 95 -0.55 0.13 2.14
C GLU A 95 -1.76 -0.79 1.97
N GLN A 96 -2.22 -1.43 3.02
CA GLN A 96 -3.43 -2.27 2.96
C GLN A 96 -4.67 -1.39 2.85
N ALA A 97 -5.45 -1.56 1.79
CA ALA A 97 -6.59 -0.70 1.48
C ALA A 97 -7.90 -1.17 2.14
N ALA A 98 -8.01 -2.47 2.43
CA ALA A 98 -9.19 -3.11 3.02
C ALA A 98 -8.81 -4.44 3.72
N PRO A 99 -9.72 -5.05 4.49
CA PRO A 99 -9.49 -6.37 5.08
C PRO A 99 -9.08 -7.40 4.02
N SER A 100 -8.16 -8.29 4.40
CA SER A 100 -7.80 -9.43 3.55
C SER A 100 -8.92 -10.46 3.52
N ILE A 101 -8.99 -11.23 2.43
CA ILE A 101 -9.87 -12.37 2.29
C ILE A 101 -9.04 -13.65 2.17
N VAL A 102 -9.64 -14.79 2.54
CA VAL A 102 -9.03 -16.11 2.39
C VAL A 102 -9.86 -16.88 1.37
N THR A 103 -9.24 -17.35 0.30
CA THR A 103 -9.93 -18.14 -0.73
C THR A 103 -10.23 -19.56 -0.22
N PRO A 104 -11.10 -20.35 -0.89
CA PRO A 104 -11.34 -21.75 -0.54
C PRO A 104 -10.07 -22.62 -0.51
N GLN A 105 -9.03 -22.23 -1.24
CA GLN A 105 -7.72 -22.90 -1.27
C GLN A 105 -6.78 -22.42 -0.14
N GLY A 106 -7.26 -21.58 0.78
CA GLY A 106 -6.47 -21.02 1.88
C GLY A 106 -5.53 -19.88 1.49
N ILE A 107 -5.63 -19.35 0.27
CA ILE A 107 -4.76 -18.26 -0.20
C ILE A 107 -5.26 -16.93 0.36
N VAL A 108 -4.37 -16.15 0.96
CA VAL A 108 -4.68 -14.83 1.52
C VAL A 108 -4.54 -13.77 0.42
N ARG A 109 -5.66 -13.17 0.02
CA ARG A 109 -5.71 -12.05 -0.92
C ARG A 109 -5.90 -10.74 -0.16
N MET A 110 -5.08 -9.76 -0.49
CA MET A 110 -5.03 -8.49 0.22
C MET A 110 -5.19 -7.33 -0.75
N PRO A 111 -6.21 -6.48 -0.57
CA PRO A 111 -6.35 -5.26 -1.34
C PRO A 111 -5.31 -4.24 -0.86
N VAL A 112 -4.60 -3.63 -1.80
CA VAL A 112 -3.47 -2.74 -1.54
C VAL A 112 -3.58 -1.45 -2.35
N THR A 113 -2.99 -0.40 -1.81
CA THR A 113 -2.68 0.83 -2.52
C THR A 113 -1.17 0.97 -2.59
N THR A 114 -0.65 1.13 -3.79
CA THR A 114 0.77 1.37 -4.06
C THR A 114 0.96 2.83 -4.45
N THR A 115 2.07 3.43 -4.00
CA THR A 115 2.49 4.74 -4.51
C THR A 115 3.52 4.46 -5.58
N VAL A 116 3.18 4.75 -6.85
CA VAL A 116 4.09 4.47 -7.97
C VAL A 116 5.26 5.44 -7.90
N VAL A 117 6.36 5.00 -7.30
CA VAL A 117 7.66 5.66 -7.50
C VAL A 117 8.23 5.04 -8.77
N ARG A 118 7.95 5.65 -9.93
CA ARG A 118 8.64 5.26 -11.16
C ARG A 118 10.14 5.45 -10.89
N ARG A 119 10.87 4.34 -10.75
CA ARG A 119 12.33 4.38 -10.80
C ARG A 119 12.66 4.87 -12.20
N THR A 120 13.36 5.98 -12.29
CA THR A 120 13.84 6.52 -13.57
C THR A 120 14.57 5.41 -14.32
N ALA A 121 14.34 5.31 -15.63
CA ALA A 121 14.74 4.24 -16.58
C ALA A 121 16.22 3.81 -16.59
N VAL A 122 17.05 4.38 -15.72
CA VAL A 122 18.46 4.03 -15.53
C VAL A 122 18.61 2.58 -15.05
N GLU A 123 17.64 2.00 -14.34
CA GLU A 123 17.70 0.59 -13.89
C GLU A 123 17.20 -0.42 -14.95
N SER A 124 16.41 0.02 -15.95
CA SER A 124 15.86 -0.87 -16.98
C SER A 124 16.79 -1.08 -18.18
N GLY A 125 18.01 -0.52 -18.16
CA GLY A 125 18.98 -0.69 -19.25
C GLY A 125 18.56 -0.02 -20.57
N GLU A 126 17.47 0.74 -20.58
CA GLU A 126 17.12 1.60 -21.71
C GLU A 126 18.10 2.76 -21.76
N VAL A 127 18.82 2.86 -22.87
CA VAL A 127 19.76 3.95 -23.12
C VAL A 127 18.95 5.25 -23.12
N PRO A 128 19.15 6.16 -22.16
CA PRO A 128 18.40 7.40 -22.11
C PRO A 128 18.71 8.22 -23.36
N ASP A 129 17.67 8.67 -24.06
CA ASP A 129 17.80 9.53 -25.23
C ASP A 129 18.55 10.81 -24.82
N PRO A 130 19.75 11.07 -25.39
CA PRO A 130 20.57 12.22 -25.04
C PRO A 130 19.92 13.56 -25.40
N SER A 131 18.82 13.58 -26.17
CA SER A 131 18.09 14.80 -26.51
C SER A 131 17.14 15.30 -25.41
N ALA A 132 16.87 14.50 -24.38
CA ALA A 132 15.98 14.87 -23.29
C ALA A 132 16.68 15.81 -22.28
N ASN A 133 16.64 17.11 -22.57
CA ASN A 133 17.17 18.19 -21.73
C ASN A 133 16.67 18.12 -20.26
N GLY A 134 17.47 17.52 -19.37
CA GLY A 134 17.74 18.00 -18.01
C GLY A 134 16.63 17.99 -16.95
N GLN A 135 15.40 17.54 -17.23
CA GLN A 135 14.33 17.50 -16.23
C GLN A 135 13.88 16.07 -15.87
N ASN A 136 14.82 15.23 -15.46
CA ASN A 136 14.55 13.95 -14.80
C ASN A 136 14.06 14.13 -13.35
N ARG A 137 13.01 14.94 -13.15
CA ARG A 137 12.25 14.88 -11.90
C ARG A 137 11.35 13.65 -11.98
N ALA A 138 11.59 12.70 -11.07
CA ALA A 138 10.67 11.59 -10.85
C ALA A 138 9.26 12.15 -10.64
N THR A 139 8.42 12.07 -11.68
CA THR A 139 7.01 12.41 -11.59
C THR A 139 6.38 11.33 -10.73
N VAL A 140 5.86 11.74 -9.57
CA VAL A 140 5.08 10.85 -8.70
C VAL A 140 3.80 10.53 -9.46
N SER A 141 3.82 9.41 -10.17
CA SER A 141 2.63 8.84 -10.80
C SER A 141 1.67 8.43 -9.67
N GLY A 142 0.37 8.53 -9.93
CA GLY A 142 -0.69 8.46 -8.92
C GLY A 142 -0.68 7.20 -8.05
N LYS A 143 -1.64 7.14 -7.11
CA LYS A 143 -1.85 5.91 -6.33
C LYS A 143 -2.49 4.85 -7.23
N THR A 144 -1.91 3.66 -7.26
CA THR A 144 -2.50 2.50 -7.94
C THR A 144 -3.18 1.62 -6.92
N TYR A 145 -4.42 1.23 -7.18
CA TYR A 145 -5.16 0.27 -6.37
C TYR A 145 -5.12 -1.11 -7.04
N GLY A 146 -5.08 -2.18 -6.24
CA GLY A 146 -5.21 -3.54 -6.75
C GLY A 146 -5.12 -4.56 -5.62
N TRP A 147 -4.94 -5.82 -5.99
CA TRP A 147 -4.93 -6.96 -5.08
C TRP A 147 -3.65 -7.76 -5.24
N VAL A 148 -3.09 -8.20 -4.11
CA VAL A 148 -1.90 -9.05 -4.06
C VAL A 148 -2.20 -10.34 -3.32
N THR A 149 -1.41 -11.37 -3.60
CA THR A 149 -1.35 -12.54 -2.74
C THR A 149 -0.40 -12.23 -1.59
N ALA A 150 -0.93 -12.18 -0.38
CA ALA A 150 -0.12 -11.93 0.82
C ALA A 150 0.61 -13.21 1.27
N ASP A 151 -0.11 -14.32 1.29
CA ASP A 151 0.32 -15.61 1.78
C ASP A 151 -0.35 -16.73 0.97
N ALA A 152 0.44 -17.62 0.38
CA ALA A 152 -0.03 -18.79 -0.36
C ALA A 152 0.39 -20.12 0.31
N SER A 153 0.90 -20.08 1.54
CA SER A 153 1.45 -21.25 2.26
C SER A 153 0.45 -22.39 2.44
N ALA A 154 -0.83 -22.08 2.66
CA ALA A 154 -1.89 -23.08 2.76
C ALA A 154 -2.07 -23.92 1.48
N ALA A 155 -1.68 -23.37 0.32
CA ALA A 155 -1.69 -24.05 -0.97
C ALA A 155 -0.29 -24.56 -1.37
N GLY A 156 0.65 -24.65 -0.43
CA GLY A 156 2.05 -25.04 -0.69
C GLY A 156 2.90 -23.94 -1.36
N GLY A 157 2.39 -22.72 -1.44
CA GLY A 157 3.09 -21.57 -2.02
C GLY A 157 3.92 -20.76 -1.01
N PRO A 158 4.60 -19.69 -1.46
CA PRO A 158 5.41 -18.85 -0.59
C PRO A 158 4.58 -17.81 0.18
N VAL A 159 5.20 -17.21 1.20
CA VAL A 159 4.73 -16.00 1.87
C VAL A 159 5.34 -14.78 1.18
N PHE A 160 4.51 -13.91 0.64
CA PHE A 160 4.97 -12.78 -0.18
C PHE A 160 5.22 -11.51 0.63
N PHE A 161 4.46 -11.30 1.71
CA PHE A 161 4.50 -10.07 2.49
C PHE A 161 4.72 -10.30 3.99
N LYS A 162 5.34 -9.32 4.64
CA LYS A 162 5.37 -9.20 6.11
C LYS A 162 4.91 -7.81 6.56
N PRO A 163 4.25 -7.69 7.72
CA PRO A 163 3.92 -6.39 8.31
C PRO A 163 5.20 -5.56 8.52
N VAL A 164 5.12 -4.27 8.24
CA VAL A 164 6.18 -3.32 8.57
C VAL A 164 5.93 -2.80 9.99
N ALA A 165 6.88 -3.03 10.89
CA ALA A 165 6.81 -2.50 12.25
C ALA A 165 6.80 -0.96 12.22
N GLU A 166 6.08 -0.33 13.15
CA GLU A 166 5.99 1.13 13.23
C GLU A 166 7.38 1.78 13.37
N ALA A 167 8.29 1.17 14.13
CA ALA A 167 9.65 1.66 14.32
C ALA A 167 10.48 1.75 13.01
N ASP A 168 10.20 0.89 12.03
CA ASP A 168 10.91 0.88 10.74
C ASP A 168 10.39 1.97 9.79
N ARG A 169 9.19 2.49 10.06
CA ARG A 169 8.58 3.57 9.29
C ARG A 169 9.39 4.85 9.37
N ASP A 170 9.88 5.18 10.55
CA ASP A 170 10.57 6.44 10.81
C ASP A 170 11.98 6.45 10.23
N LYS A 171 12.67 5.30 10.26
CA LYS A 171 13.99 5.15 9.67
C LYS A 171 13.99 5.44 8.16
N TYR A 172 12.98 4.94 7.44
CA TYR A 172 12.86 5.17 6.00
C TYR A 172 12.63 6.66 5.67
N ASN A 173 11.78 7.33 6.45
CA ASN A 173 11.53 8.77 6.28
C ASN A 173 12.78 9.60 6.61
N GLN A 174 13.56 9.22 7.63
CA GLN A 174 14.81 9.90 8.00
C GLN A 174 15.89 9.73 6.93
N GLN A 175 16.03 8.54 6.33
CA GLN A 175 17.01 8.30 5.26
C GLN A 175 16.76 9.20 4.03
N ARG A 176 15.50 9.43 3.63
CA ARG A 176 15.20 10.36 2.52
C ARG A 176 15.56 11.81 2.83
N ARG A 177 15.48 12.24 4.10
CA ARG A 177 15.82 13.60 4.51
C ARG A 177 17.33 13.87 4.58
N ARG A 178 18.14 12.82 4.74
CA ARG A 178 19.59 12.94 4.93
C ARG A 178 20.41 13.00 3.64
N ARG A 179 19.80 12.94 2.45
CA ARG A 179 20.56 13.19 1.21
C ARG A 179 20.89 14.69 1.13
N PRO A 180 22.18 15.08 1.25
CA PRO A 180 22.57 16.48 1.14
C PRO A 180 22.17 17.00 -0.25
N LYS A 181 21.64 18.23 -0.29
CA LYS A 181 21.48 18.95 -1.56
C LYS A 181 22.89 19.25 -2.06
N ALA A 182 23.32 18.56 -3.11
CA ALA A 182 24.47 18.94 -3.91
C ALA A 182 24.14 20.20 -4.72
#